data_AF-A0A0F9BM57-F1
#
_entry.id   AF-A0A0F9BM57-F1
#
_cell.length_a   1.000
_cell.length_b   1.000
_cell.length_c   1.000
_cell.angle_alpha   90.00
_cell.angle_beta   90.00
_cell.angle_gamma   90.00
#
_symmetry.space_group_name_H-M   'P 1'
#
loop_
_entity.id
_entity.type
_entity.pdbx_description
1 polymer ?
#
loop_
_entity_poly.entity_id
_entity_poly.type
_entity_poly.pdbx_seq_one_letter_code
_entity_poly.pdbx_strand_id
1 'polypeptide(L)'
;MPALAFRTTIPKPDDPRILNRMAEAIRKGHPIATAGTLAGIGETTAKDWYAAGEQALVQAETTGEDPGALGSHALFASVVKQAEAELVDAKLGVIDEATRAKGGWVAAMTLLERRRPRDFGKQQYLEVEQRNYNIHLTLPDGALPALLRLRGRELPQLPEPEQALE
;
A
#
# COMPACT_ATOMS: atom_id res chain seq x y z
N MET A 1 -31.62 41.83 6.31
CA MET A 1 -30.54 40.81 6.40
C MET A 1 -30.17 40.41 4.98
N PRO A 2 -28.98 40.74 4.47
CA PRO A 2 -28.56 40.30 3.15
C PRO A 2 -28.42 38.77 3.14
N ALA A 3 -29.01 38.10 2.15
CA ALA A 3 -28.86 36.66 1.97
C ALA A 3 -27.39 36.36 1.66
N LEU A 4 -26.70 35.67 2.57
CA LEU A 4 -25.34 35.19 2.35
C LEU A 4 -25.38 34.09 1.29
N ALA A 5 -25.15 34.48 0.04
CA ALA A 5 -25.06 33.58 -1.10
C ALA A 5 -23.70 32.86 -1.12
N PHE A 6 -23.38 32.10 -0.07
CA PHE A 6 -22.27 31.17 -0.09
C PHE A 6 -22.70 29.87 -0.78
N ARG A 7 -23.01 29.94 -2.07
CA ARG A 7 -23.04 28.74 -2.92
C ARG A 7 -21.62 28.48 -3.40
N THR A 8 -20.79 27.95 -2.52
CA THR A 8 -19.60 27.23 -3.00
C THR A 8 -20.11 25.99 -3.71
N THR A 9 -20.01 25.98 -5.04
CA THR A 9 -20.30 24.78 -5.84
C THR A 9 -19.46 23.64 -5.28
N ILE A 10 -20.12 22.58 -4.79
CA ILE A 10 -19.43 21.41 -4.27
C ILE A 10 -18.61 20.83 -5.42
N PRO A 11 -17.29 20.68 -5.26
CA PRO A 11 -16.44 20.14 -6.31
C PRO A 11 -16.88 18.71 -6.61
N LYS A 12 -16.91 18.34 -7.89
CA LYS A 12 -17.26 16.99 -8.32
C LYS A 12 -16.01 16.22 -8.76
N PRO A 13 -15.98 14.88 -8.58
CA PRO A 13 -14.84 14.06 -9.00
C PRO A 13 -14.58 14.08 -10.51
N ASP A 14 -15.63 14.34 -11.32
CA ASP A 14 -15.59 14.40 -12.78
C ASP A 14 -15.25 15.80 -13.33
N ASP A 15 -14.96 16.79 -12.47
CA ASP A 15 -14.58 18.12 -12.94
C ASP A 15 -13.23 18.04 -13.69
N PRO A 16 -13.19 18.38 -15.00
CA PRO A 16 -11.98 18.27 -15.81
C PRO A 16 -10.83 19.13 -15.28
N ARG A 17 -11.12 20.24 -14.58
CA ARG A 17 -10.08 21.09 -13.98
C ARG A 17 -9.38 20.38 -12.83
N ILE A 18 -10.15 19.67 -12.01
CA ILE A 18 -9.63 18.88 -10.88
C ILE A 18 -8.83 17.70 -11.43
N LEU A 19 -9.39 16.95 -12.38
CA LEU A 19 -8.73 15.80 -13.01
C LEU A 19 -7.37 16.18 -13.63
N ASN A 20 -7.33 17.25 -14.42
CA ASN A 20 -6.09 17.70 -15.07
C ASN A 20 -5.03 18.12 -14.05
N ARG A 21 -5.41 18.90 -13.02
CA ARG A 21 -4.48 19.33 -11.97
C ARG A 21 -3.97 18.16 -11.13
N MET A 22 -4.84 17.21 -10.80
CA MET A 22 -4.46 15.97 -10.12
C MET A 22 -3.44 15.19 -10.94
N ALA A 23 -3.72 14.95 -12.22
CA ALA A 23 -2.83 14.21 -13.11
C ALA A 23 -1.46 14.89 -13.24
N GLU A 24 -1.43 16.21 -13.46
CA GLU A 24 -0.18 16.98 -13.52
C GLU A 24 0.64 16.91 -12.23
N ALA A 25 0.00 17.03 -11.07
CA ALA A 25 0.69 16.94 -9.79
C ALA A 25 1.26 15.52 -9.55
N ILE A 26 0.50 14.48 -9.90
CA ILE A 26 0.94 13.09 -9.74
C ILE A 26 2.12 12.78 -10.68
N ARG A 27 2.07 13.22 -11.95
CA ARG A 27 3.20 13.08 -12.89
C ARG A 27 4.49 13.73 -12.39
N LYS A 28 4.38 14.82 -11.63
CA LYS A 28 5.53 15.48 -10.97
C LYS A 28 6.05 14.70 -9.75
N GLY A 29 5.34 13.66 -9.34
CA GLY A 29 5.67 12.86 -8.17
C GLY A 29 5.12 13.43 -6.87
N HIS A 30 3.99 14.13 -6.87
CA HIS A 30 3.27 14.44 -5.62
C HIS A 30 2.45 13.22 -5.14
N PRO A 31 2.27 13.01 -3.83
CA PRO A 31 1.33 12.00 -3.33
C PRO A 31 -0.12 12.50 -3.50
N ILE A 32 -1.09 11.59 -3.50
CA ILE A 32 -2.51 11.92 -3.77
C ILE A 32 -3.06 13.03 -2.86
N ALA A 33 -2.64 13.04 -1.59
CA ALA A 33 -2.99 14.05 -0.61
C ALA A 33 -2.59 15.47 -1.08
N THR A 34 -1.31 15.65 -1.38
CA THR A 34 -0.76 16.93 -1.85
C THR A 34 -1.28 17.29 -3.24
N ALA A 35 -1.45 16.30 -4.12
CA ALA A 35 -2.06 16.52 -5.43
C ALA A 35 -3.50 17.06 -5.29
N GLY A 36 -4.28 16.52 -4.34
CA GLY A 36 -5.62 17.00 -4.01
C GLY A 36 -5.62 18.47 -3.62
N THR A 37 -4.72 18.85 -2.69
CA THR A 37 -4.56 20.24 -2.28
C THR A 37 -4.19 21.17 -3.45
N LEU A 38 -3.29 20.73 -4.34
CA LEU A 38 -2.92 21.49 -5.55
C LEU A 38 -4.07 21.60 -6.55
N ALA A 39 -4.95 20.59 -6.61
CA ALA A 39 -6.15 20.60 -7.43
C ALA A 39 -7.29 21.44 -6.83
N GLY A 40 -7.16 21.88 -5.58
CA GLY A 40 -8.16 22.68 -4.88
C GLY A 40 -9.22 21.86 -4.13
N ILE A 41 -8.93 20.59 -3.84
CA ILE A 41 -9.78 19.70 -3.03
C ILE A 41 -9.08 19.33 -1.72
N GLY A 42 -9.87 19.00 -0.70
CA GLY A 42 -9.34 18.52 0.57
C GLY A 42 -8.61 17.18 0.42
N GLU A 43 -7.58 16.94 1.24
CA GLU A 43 -6.83 15.68 1.24
C GLU A 43 -7.74 14.47 1.46
N THR A 44 -8.62 14.54 2.48
CA THR A 44 -9.56 13.47 2.80
C THR A 44 -10.50 13.21 1.64
N THR A 45 -11.05 14.27 1.03
CA THR A 45 -11.92 14.15 -0.15
C THR A 45 -11.22 13.47 -1.32
N ALA A 46 -9.97 13.83 -1.61
CA ALA A 46 -9.20 13.18 -2.68
C ALA A 46 -8.98 11.68 -2.41
N LYS A 47 -8.66 11.30 -1.17
CA LYS A 47 -8.49 9.91 -0.77
C LYS A 47 -9.80 9.12 -0.82
N ASP A 48 -10.89 9.69 -0.33
CA ASP A 48 -12.20 9.07 -0.32
C ASP A 48 -12.70 8.84 -1.75
N TRP A 49 -12.54 9.83 -2.62
CA TRP A 49 -12.91 9.70 -4.03
C TRP A 49 -12.09 8.64 -4.75
N TYR A 50 -10.78 8.58 -4.48
CA TYR A 50 -9.92 7.55 -5.04
C TYR A 50 -10.29 6.16 -4.54
N ALA A 51 -10.53 5.98 -3.24
CA ALA A 51 -10.91 4.70 -2.66
C ALA A 51 -12.25 4.20 -3.21
N ALA A 52 -13.25 5.08 -3.31
CA ALA A 52 -14.54 4.75 -3.93
C ALA A 52 -14.38 4.40 -5.42
N GLY A 53 -13.55 5.14 -6.14
CA GLY A 53 -13.26 4.88 -7.55
C GLY A 53 -12.51 3.56 -7.77
N GLU A 54 -11.56 3.20 -6.90
CA GLU A 54 -10.87 1.90 -6.99
C GLU A 54 -11.84 0.73 -6.85
N GLN A 55 -12.77 0.80 -5.90
CA GLN A 55 -13.79 -0.23 -5.74
C GLN A 55 -14.67 -0.37 -7.00
N ALA A 56 -15.02 0.75 -7.63
CA ALA A 56 -15.77 0.76 -8.89
C ALA A 56 -14.95 0.19 -10.07
N LEU A 57 -13.65 0.47 -10.14
CA LEU A 57 -12.76 -0.08 -11.18
C LEU A 57 -12.59 -1.60 -11.08
N VAL A 58 -12.55 -2.18 -9.87
CA VAL A 58 -12.52 -3.64 -9.70
C VAL A 58 -13.79 -4.30 -10.24
N GLN A 59 -14.94 -3.65 -10.08
CA GLN A 59 -16.19 -4.11 -10.67
C GLN A 59 -16.15 -3.99 -12.21
N ALA A 60 -15.58 -2.90 -12.73
CA ALA A 60 -15.37 -2.67 -14.16
C ALA A 60 -14.60 -3.79 -14.84
N GLU A 61 -13.51 -4.26 -14.22
CA GLU A 61 -12.65 -5.34 -14.74
C GLU A 61 -13.43 -6.65 -14.90
N THR A 62 -14.46 -6.85 -14.08
CA THR A 62 -15.32 -8.03 -14.13
C THR A 62 -16.38 -7.92 -15.24
N THR A 63 -16.94 -6.71 -15.45
CA THR A 63 -18.05 -6.47 -16.40
C THR A 63 -17.57 -6.05 -17.79
N GLY A 64 -16.33 -5.56 -17.94
CA GLY A 64 -15.77 -5.06 -19.20
C GLY A 64 -16.27 -3.67 -19.61
N GLU A 65 -16.83 -2.89 -18.68
CA GLU A 65 -17.36 -1.55 -18.95
C GLU A 65 -16.26 -0.48 -18.91
N ASP A 66 -16.46 0.59 -19.69
CA ASP A 66 -15.56 1.75 -19.70
C ASP A 66 -15.63 2.52 -18.37
N PRO A 67 -14.50 2.95 -17.77
CA PRO A 67 -14.48 3.66 -16.48
C PRO A 67 -15.38 4.89 -16.40
N GLY A 68 -15.61 5.59 -17.52
CA GLY A 68 -16.52 6.74 -17.55
C GLY A 68 -17.99 6.36 -17.35
N ALA A 69 -18.38 5.14 -17.73
CA ALA A 69 -19.75 4.64 -17.58
C ALA A 69 -20.08 4.22 -16.14
N LEU A 70 -19.06 3.84 -15.35
CA LEU A 70 -19.22 3.40 -13.96
C LEU A 70 -19.36 4.54 -12.94
N GLY A 71 -19.13 5.78 -13.39
CA GLY A 71 -19.40 7.00 -12.61
C GLY A 71 -18.18 7.89 -12.39
N SER A 72 -18.43 9.07 -11.82
CA SER A 72 -17.43 10.13 -11.66
C SER A 72 -16.21 9.71 -10.82
N HIS A 73 -16.42 8.90 -9.77
CA HIS A 73 -15.33 8.39 -8.94
C HIS A 73 -14.44 7.40 -9.69
N ALA A 74 -15.02 6.53 -10.53
CA ALA A 74 -14.26 5.59 -11.35
C ALA A 74 -13.36 6.32 -12.35
N LEU A 75 -13.88 7.36 -13.00
CA LEU A 75 -13.11 8.26 -13.85
C LEU A 75 -11.98 8.96 -13.08
N PHE A 76 -12.25 9.44 -11.87
CA PHE A 76 -11.22 10.04 -11.03
C PHE A 76 -10.09 9.06 -10.70
N ALA A 77 -10.43 7.84 -10.28
CA ALA A 77 -9.45 6.82 -9.96
C ALA A 77 -8.66 6.35 -11.20
N SER A 78 -9.30 6.24 -12.38
CA SER A 78 -8.62 5.84 -13.61
C SER A 78 -7.59 6.89 -14.04
N VAL A 79 -7.94 8.19 -13.98
CA VAL A 79 -7.02 9.30 -14.26
C VAL A 79 -5.83 9.31 -13.30
N VAL A 80 -6.08 9.09 -12.00
CA VAL A 80 -5.02 8.98 -10.99
C VAL A 80 -4.09 7.81 -11.31
N LYS A 81 -4.62 6.61 -11.54
CA LYS A 81 -3.82 5.41 -11.87
C LYS A 81 -3.00 5.60 -13.15
N GLN A 82 -3.60 6.19 -14.19
CA GLN A 82 -2.90 6.50 -15.43
C GLN A 82 -1.75 7.48 -15.19
N ALA A 83 -1.98 8.57 -14.45
CA ALA A 83 -0.93 9.54 -14.14
C ALA A 83 0.21 8.93 -13.31
N GLU A 84 -0.08 8.00 -12.41
CA GLU A 84 0.95 7.27 -11.69
C GLU A 84 1.73 6.29 -12.59
N ALA A 85 1.06 5.64 -13.54
CA ALA A 85 1.73 4.79 -14.52
C ALA A 85 2.69 5.60 -15.40
N GLU A 86 2.24 6.77 -15.87
CA GLU A 86 3.05 7.73 -16.64
C GLU A 86 4.26 8.23 -15.81
N LEU A 87 4.07 8.50 -14.51
CA LEU A 87 5.18 8.83 -13.61
C LEU A 87 6.21 7.69 -13.57
N VAL A 88 5.77 6.44 -13.41
CA VAL A 88 6.71 5.30 -13.32
C VAL A 88 7.44 5.09 -14.64
N ASP A 89 6.73 5.12 -15.76
CA ASP A 89 7.34 5.04 -17.09
C ASP A 89 8.41 6.13 -17.30
N ALA A 90 8.09 7.38 -16.94
CA ALA A 90 9.04 8.48 -17.02
C ALA A 90 10.28 8.27 -16.11
N LYS A 91 10.11 7.68 -14.92
CA LYS A 91 11.26 7.36 -14.03
C LYS A 91 12.08 6.19 -14.53
N LEU A 92 11.46 5.17 -15.13
CA LEU A 92 12.16 4.08 -15.78
C LEU A 92 13.01 4.59 -16.95
N GLY A 93 12.48 5.50 -17.77
CA GLY A 93 13.26 6.16 -18.82
C GLY A 93 14.51 6.89 -18.29
N VAL A 94 14.38 7.62 -17.17
CA VAL A 94 15.53 8.25 -16.51
C VAL A 94 16.56 7.23 -16.03
N ILE A 95 16.13 6.07 -15.52
CA ILE A 95 17.02 5.00 -15.08
C ILE A 95 17.78 4.40 -16.27
N ASP A 96 17.08 4.14 -17.38
CA ASP A 96 17.69 3.58 -18.60
C ASP A 96 18.74 4.54 -19.19
N GLU A 97 18.44 5.84 -19.23
CA GLU A 97 19.38 6.88 -19.68
C GLU A 97 20.58 7.02 -18.73
N ALA A 98 20.33 7.07 -17.43
CA ALA A 98 21.34 7.21 -16.38
C ALA A 98 22.29 5.99 -16.29
N THR A 99 21.81 4.80 -16.67
CA THR A 99 22.63 3.59 -16.78
C THR A 99 23.69 3.77 -17.87
N ARG A 100 23.39 4.52 -18.94
CA ARG A 100 24.34 4.85 -20.01
C ARG A 100 25.28 6.00 -19.61
N ALA A 101 24.80 6.95 -18.82
CA ALA A 101 25.52 8.15 -18.42
C ALA A 101 25.84 8.16 -16.91
N LYS A 102 26.67 7.22 -16.42
CA LYS A 102 27.25 7.12 -15.06
C LYS A 102 26.70 8.11 -14.00
N GLY A 103 25.43 7.96 -13.58
CA GLY A 103 24.87 8.75 -12.48
C GLY A 103 23.38 9.07 -12.62
N GLY A 104 22.71 9.42 -11.51
CA GLY A 104 21.30 9.85 -11.51
C GLY A 104 20.25 8.74 -11.31
N TRP A 105 20.55 7.50 -11.69
CA TRP A 105 19.60 6.38 -11.58
C TRP A 105 19.24 6.06 -10.12
N VAL A 106 20.17 6.25 -9.18
CA VAL A 106 19.95 5.98 -7.75
C VAL A 106 18.80 6.81 -7.20
N ALA A 107 18.73 8.11 -7.54
CA ALA A 107 17.66 8.98 -7.05
C ALA A 107 16.30 8.59 -7.62
N ALA A 108 16.24 8.20 -8.90
CA ALA A 108 15.03 7.70 -9.54
C ALA A 108 14.57 6.37 -8.91
N MET A 109 15.49 5.43 -8.69
CA MET A 109 15.21 4.15 -8.03
C MET A 109 14.75 4.33 -6.58
N THR A 110 15.42 5.16 -5.78
CA THR A 110 15.02 5.43 -4.39
C THR A 110 13.62 6.06 -4.31
N LEU A 111 13.24 6.89 -5.29
CA LEU A 111 11.89 7.43 -5.36
C LEU A 111 10.86 6.32 -5.64
N LEU A 112 11.15 5.42 -6.59
CA LEU A 112 10.29 4.27 -6.90
C LEU A 112 10.15 3.31 -5.71
N GLU A 113 11.25 2.97 -5.03
CA GLU A 113 11.27 2.12 -3.83
C GLU A 113 10.36 2.66 -2.72
N ARG A 114 10.37 3.98 -2.48
CA ARG A 114 9.54 4.62 -1.45
C ARG A 114 8.06 4.68 -1.81
N ARG A 115 7.74 4.81 -3.09
CA ARG A 115 6.37 4.98 -3.61
C ARG A 115 5.67 3.65 -3.83
N ARG A 116 6.40 2.69 -4.37
CA ARG A 116 5.91 1.36 -4.75
C ARG A 116 6.88 0.30 -4.20
N PRO A 117 6.96 0.16 -2.86
CA PRO A 117 7.87 -0.80 -2.22
C PRO A 117 7.56 -2.25 -2.59
N ARG A 118 6.30 -2.54 -2.96
CA ARG A 118 5.91 -3.88 -3.41
C ARG A 118 6.58 -4.26 -4.74
N ASP A 119 6.65 -3.31 -5.67
CA ASP A 119 7.13 -3.56 -7.03
C ASP A 119 8.64 -3.34 -7.16
N PHE A 120 9.17 -2.30 -6.51
CA PHE A 120 10.56 -1.87 -6.65
C PHE A 120 11.39 -2.03 -5.37
N GLY A 121 10.76 -2.37 -4.24
CA GLY A 121 11.48 -2.57 -2.99
C GLY A 121 12.38 -3.80 -3.06
N LYS A 122 13.45 -3.79 -2.27
CA LYS A 122 14.36 -4.93 -2.15
C LYS A 122 13.62 -6.13 -1.57
N GLN A 123 13.38 -7.14 -2.39
CA GLN A 123 12.81 -8.40 -1.94
C GLN A 123 13.93 -9.27 -1.34
N GLN A 124 13.81 -9.61 -0.07
CA GLN A 124 14.71 -10.54 0.62
C GLN A 124 13.95 -11.84 0.83
N TYR A 125 14.48 -12.93 0.28
CA TYR A 125 13.94 -14.28 0.50
C TYR A 125 14.67 -14.86 1.72
N LEU A 126 13.91 -15.14 2.77
CA LEU A 126 14.42 -15.87 3.93
C LEU A 126 13.96 -17.31 3.83
N GLU A 127 14.90 -18.23 3.59
CA GLU A 127 14.65 -19.65 3.69
C GLU A 127 14.74 -20.06 5.17
N VAL A 128 13.63 -20.52 5.74
CA VAL A 128 13.56 -20.97 7.12
C VAL A 128 13.51 -22.49 7.13
N GLU A 129 14.63 -23.13 7.48
CA GLU A 129 14.65 -24.57 7.76
C GLU A 129 13.96 -24.86 9.09
N GLN A 130 12.70 -25.29 9.04
CA GLN A 130 12.01 -25.76 10.23
C GLN A 130 12.46 -27.19 10.57
N ARG A 131 13.36 -27.31 11.55
CA ARG A 131 13.76 -28.61 12.10
C ARG A 131 12.71 -29.08 13.11
N ASN A 132 11.96 -30.11 12.72
CA ASN A 132 11.04 -30.79 13.62
C ASN A 132 11.83 -31.74 14.54
N TYR A 133 11.82 -31.45 15.85
CA TYR A 133 12.40 -32.33 16.85
C TYR A 133 11.33 -33.31 17.34
N ASN A 134 11.49 -34.60 17.01
CA ASN A 134 10.70 -35.67 17.59
C ASN A 134 11.36 -36.15 18.88
N ILE A 135 10.78 -35.78 20.03
CA ILE A 135 11.25 -36.24 21.34
C ILE A 135 10.48 -37.50 21.71
N HIS A 136 11.17 -38.64 21.70
CA HIS A 136 10.66 -39.89 22.25
C HIS A 136 11.05 -39.99 23.71
N LEU A 137 10.06 -39.99 24.60
CA LEU A 137 10.28 -40.22 26.04
C LEU A 137 9.91 -41.67 26.35
N THR A 138 10.89 -42.48 26.73
CA THR A 138 10.65 -43.80 27.29
C THR A 138 10.40 -43.65 28.78
N LEU A 139 9.21 -44.05 29.22
CA LEU A 139 8.79 -43.95 30.61
C LEU A 139 8.90 -45.32 31.29
N PRO A 140 9.39 -45.39 32.54
CA PRO A 140 9.39 -46.63 33.29
C PRO A 140 7.96 -47.05 33.67
N ASP A 141 7.77 -48.37 33.83
CA ASP A 141 6.48 -48.95 34.23
C ASP A 141 6.02 -48.35 35.57
N GLY A 142 4.85 -47.71 35.57
CA GLY A 142 4.31 -47.00 36.73
C GLY A 142 4.57 -45.49 36.78
N ALA A 143 5.21 -44.88 35.77
CA ALA A 143 5.35 -43.42 35.67
C ALA A 143 4.08 -42.69 35.20
N LEU A 144 3.15 -43.41 34.55
CA LEU A 144 1.93 -42.84 33.98
C LEU A 144 1.04 -42.13 35.03
N PRO A 145 0.78 -42.71 36.22
CA PRO A 145 0.01 -42.03 37.26
C PRO A 145 0.70 -40.77 37.81
N ALA A 146 2.04 -40.73 37.84
CA ALA A 146 2.80 -39.55 38.28
C ALA A 146 2.71 -38.41 37.25
N LEU A 147 2.79 -38.73 35.96
CA LEU A 147 2.60 -37.76 34.88
C LEU A 147 1.18 -37.22 34.79
N LEU A 148 0.18 -38.08 34.99
CA LEU A 148 -1.23 -37.65 35.03
C LEU A 148 -1.51 -36.68 36.19
N ARG A 149 -0.77 -36.76 37.30
CA ARG A 149 -0.83 -35.77 38.39
C ARG A 149 -0.19 -34.43 38.02
N LEU A 150 0.77 -34.42 37.10
CA LEU A 150 1.41 -33.20 36.59
C LEU A 150 0.55 -32.46 35.55
N ARG A 151 -0.44 -33.14 34.94
CA ARG A 151 -1.36 -32.57 33.93
C ARG A 151 -2.16 -31.34 34.40
N GLY A 152 -2.26 -31.12 35.72
CA GLY A 152 -2.97 -29.98 36.32
C GLY A 152 -2.08 -28.91 36.95
N ARG A 153 -0.75 -29.04 36.88
CA ARG A 153 0.17 -27.97 37.30
C ARG A 153 0.52 -27.14 36.09
N GLU A 154 0.29 -25.84 36.16
CA GLU A 154 0.92 -24.90 35.23
C GLU A 154 2.43 -25.15 35.27
N LEU A 155 3.01 -25.45 34.12
CA LEU A 155 4.45 -25.50 33.98
C LEU A 155 4.98 -24.11 34.36
N PRO A 156 6.08 -24.00 35.14
CA PRO A 156 6.72 -22.72 35.34
C PRO A 156 7.04 -22.15 33.95
N GLN A 157 6.53 -20.95 33.67
CA GLN A 157 6.85 -20.26 32.44
C GLN A 157 8.38 -20.16 32.37
N LEU A 158 8.97 -20.72 31.32
CA LEU A 158 10.38 -20.49 31.03
C LEU A 158 10.56 -18.98 30.86
N PRO A 159 11.60 -18.36 31.44
CA PRO A 159 11.84 -16.94 31.24
C PRO A 159 11.96 -16.68 29.73
N GLU A 160 11.27 -15.64 29.26
CA GLU A 160 11.37 -15.13 27.89
C GLU A 160 12.86 -14.95 27.54
N PRO A 161 13.28 -15.31 26.30
CA PRO A 161 14.68 -15.39 25.92
C PRO A 161 15.44 -14.05 26.00
N GLU A 162 14.77 -12.93 26.25
CA GLU A 162 15.40 -11.62 26.45
C GLU A 162 16.13 -11.47 27.80
N GLN A 163 15.90 -12.33 28.80
CA GLN A 163 16.51 -12.19 30.13
C GLN A 163 17.79 -13.02 30.36
N ALA A 164 18.31 -13.71 29.34
CA ALA A 164 19.54 -14.52 29.45
C ALA A 164 20.81 -13.85 28.90
N LEU A 165 20.72 -12.57 28.53
CA LEU A 165 21.83 -11.76 28.00
C LEU A 165 22.02 -10.48 28.84
N GLU A 166 22.35 -10.65 30.11
CA GLU A 166 23.11 -9.67 30.90
C GLU A 166 24.36 -10.33 31.49
#